data_AF-A0A1C4WXW8-F1
#
_entry.id   AF-A0A1C4WXW8-F1
#
_cell.length_a   1.000
_cell.length_b   1.000
_cell.length_c   1.000
_cell.angle_alpha   90.00
_cell.angle_beta   90.00
_cell.angle_gamma   90.00
#
_symmetry.space_group_name_H-M   'P 1'
#
loop_
_entity.id
_entity.type
_entity.pdbx_description
1 polymer ?
#
loop_
_entity_poly.entity_id
_entity_poly.type
_entity_poly.pdbx_seq_one_letter_code
_entity_poly.pdbx_strand_id
1 'polypeptide(L)'
;MTISRPAQLVPVCGVPGCPERGTPRHAANGGPAVTLRAAARRLTQHPAGVGYHIPDAIFAAAQHLTGSPRPYDLVEANTKIMGGYLHEQAGPACEMTGGELIRRYGLFAPTDVIMKALYAAAAQYGGCDFGP
;
A
#
# COMPACT_ATOMS: atom_id res chain seq x y z
N MET A 1 40.16 -14.79 1.22
CA MET A 1 39.28 -14.05 2.15
C MET A 1 38.73 -12.86 1.40
N THR A 2 37.47 -12.91 0.97
CA THR A 2 36.87 -11.84 0.16
C THR A 2 35.65 -11.31 0.88
N ILE A 3 35.74 -10.04 1.25
CA ILE A 3 34.73 -9.28 1.98
C ILE A 3 33.65 -8.89 0.96
N SER A 4 32.48 -9.51 1.03
CA SER A 4 31.30 -9.08 0.27
C SER A 4 30.66 -7.86 0.94
N ARG A 5 30.86 -6.70 0.32
CA ARG A 5 30.20 -5.41 0.62
C ARG A 5 28.74 -5.40 0.13
N PRO A 6 27.92 -4.44 0.59
CA PRO A 6 26.50 -4.64 0.93
C PRO A 6 25.58 -4.61 -0.30
N ALA A 7 24.40 -5.20 -0.14
CA ALA A 7 23.28 -5.12 -1.07
C ALA A 7 23.00 -3.65 -1.43
N GLN A 8 23.44 -3.25 -2.62
CA GLN A 8 23.11 -1.97 -3.20
C GLN A 8 21.62 -1.98 -3.57
N LEU A 9 20.91 -0.95 -3.09
CA LEU A 9 19.62 -0.56 -3.64
C LEU A 9 19.79 -0.44 -5.16
N VAL A 10 19.09 -1.28 -5.90
CA VAL A 10 19.04 -1.20 -7.35
C VAL A 10 18.40 0.15 -7.71
N PRO A 11 19.02 0.96 -8.59
CA PRO A 11 18.44 2.22 -9.01
C PRO A 11 17.13 1.94 -9.76
N VAL A 12 16.03 2.52 -9.28
CA VAL A 12 14.77 2.54 -10.03
C VAL A 12 15.05 3.31 -11.32
N CYS A 13 14.89 2.61 -12.43
CA CYS A 13 15.16 3.09 -13.78
C CYS A 13 14.49 4.44 -14.07
N GLY A 14 15.19 5.21 -14.89
CA GLY A 14 14.89 6.58 -15.26
C GLY A 14 13.53 6.80 -15.91
N VAL A 15 12.99 7.97 -15.63
CA VAL A 15 11.88 8.62 -16.29
C VAL A 15 12.29 8.94 -17.74
N PRO A 16 11.64 8.34 -18.75
CA PRO A 16 10.78 9.13 -19.62
C PRO A 16 9.54 8.33 -20.08
N GLY A 17 8.35 8.86 -19.78
CA GLY A 17 7.08 8.28 -20.19
C GLY A 17 6.20 7.99 -18.99
N CYS A 18 5.62 9.04 -18.41
CA CYS A 18 4.33 8.90 -17.72
C CYS A 18 3.28 8.68 -18.82
N PRO A 19 2.72 7.47 -19.00
CA PRO A 19 1.54 7.36 -19.84
C PRO A 19 0.39 8.00 -19.06
N GLU A 20 -0.03 9.16 -19.55
CA GLU A 20 -1.36 9.71 -19.28
C GLU A 20 -2.40 8.65 -19.68
N ARG A 21 -2.86 7.83 -18.74
CA ARG A 21 -4.02 6.95 -18.96
C ARG A 21 -4.86 6.85 -17.70
N GLY A 22 -5.78 7.80 -17.61
CA GLY A 22 -7.02 7.62 -16.85
C GLY A 22 -7.36 8.75 -15.89
N THR A 23 -7.56 9.97 -16.40
CA THR A 23 -8.34 11.07 -15.78
C THR A 23 -8.10 11.42 -14.30
N PRO A 24 -7.60 12.63 -13.97
CA PRO A 24 -7.56 13.11 -12.59
C PRO A 24 -8.96 13.56 -12.15
N ARG A 25 -9.77 12.66 -11.55
CA ARG A 25 -11.03 13.06 -10.91
C ARG A 25 -11.41 12.32 -9.62
N HIS A 26 -10.44 11.81 -8.86
CA HIS A 26 -10.66 11.36 -7.47
C HIS A 26 -9.57 11.83 -6.48
N ALA A 27 -8.72 12.79 -6.88
CA ALA A 27 -7.60 13.26 -6.08
C ALA A 27 -7.98 14.29 -4.98
N ALA A 28 -9.22 14.77 -4.93
CA ALA A 28 -9.66 15.68 -3.88
C ALA A 28 -10.39 14.90 -2.76
N ASN A 29 -9.64 14.57 -1.70
CA ASN A 29 -10.12 14.29 -0.34
C ASN A 29 -10.68 12.90 0.05
N GLY A 30 -10.69 11.88 -0.81
CA GLY A 30 -11.23 10.57 -0.37
C GLY A 30 -10.90 9.33 -1.21
N GLY A 31 -9.97 9.41 -2.17
CA GLY A 31 -9.66 8.30 -3.06
C GLY A 31 -8.86 7.15 -2.41
N PRO A 32 -8.68 6.01 -3.11
CA PRO A 32 -7.94 4.87 -2.59
C PRO A 32 -6.49 5.19 -2.20
N ALA A 33 -5.75 5.96 -2.99
CA ALA A 33 -4.38 6.34 -2.66
C ALA A 33 -4.29 7.14 -1.35
N VAL A 34 -5.23 8.06 -1.11
CA VAL A 34 -5.32 8.83 0.14
C VAL A 34 -5.65 7.90 1.31
N THR A 35 -6.54 6.94 1.09
CA THR A 35 -6.96 5.97 2.10
C THR A 35 -5.81 5.04 2.51
N LEU A 36 -5.04 4.51 1.57
CA LEU A 36 -3.85 3.70 1.87
C LEU A 36 -2.79 4.50 2.65
N ARG A 37 -2.54 5.76 2.28
CA ARG A 37 -1.62 6.65 3.02
C ARG A 37 -2.13 6.94 4.44
N ALA A 38 -3.43 7.16 4.61
CA ALA A 38 -4.04 7.37 5.92
C ALA A 38 -3.98 6.09 6.79
N ALA A 39 -4.17 4.91 6.19
CA ALA A 39 -3.96 3.63 6.88
C ALA A 39 -2.50 3.47 7.32
N ALA A 40 -1.53 3.81 6.45
CA ALA A 40 -0.09 3.78 6.76
C ALA A 40 0.27 4.66 7.97
N ARG A 41 -0.28 5.88 8.07
CA ARG A 41 -0.06 6.78 9.21
C ARG A 41 -0.61 6.26 10.54
N ARG A 42 -1.55 5.33 10.52
CA ARG A 42 -2.06 4.72 11.76
C ARG A 42 -1.20 3.57 12.26
N LEU A 43 -0.47 2.92 11.37
CA LEU A 43 0.53 1.92 11.77
C LEU A 43 1.62 2.55 12.64
N THR A 44 2.03 3.79 12.38
CA THR A 44 3.03 4.49 13.22
C THR A 44 2.52 4.82 14.63
N GLN A 45 1.20 4.75 14.85
CA GLN A 45 0.57 4.94 16.15
C GLN A 45 0.34 3.62 16.90
N HIS A 46 0.62 2.48 16.26
CA HIS A 46 0.40 1.16 16.85
C HIS A 46 1.65 0.67 17.60
N PRO A 47 1.53 0.23 18.87
CA PRO A 47 2.69 -0.14 19.70
C PRO A 47 3.29 -1.51 19.36
N ALA A 48 2.61 -2.35 18.56
CA ALA A 48 3.10 -3.67 18.19
C ALA A 48 4.01 -3.64 16.95
N GLY A 49 5.13 -4.39 17.00
CA GLY A 49 6.09 -4.50 15.91
C GLY A 49 5.73 -5.48 14.78
N VAL A 50 4.83 -6.45 15.04
CA VAL A 50 4.34 -7.48 14.09
C VAL A 50 2.89 -7.86 14.47
N GLY A 51 2.09 -8.38 13.52
CA GLY A 51 0.76 -8.91 13.79
C GLY A 51 -0.36 -7.86 13.66
N TYR A 52 -0.32 -7.07 12.59
CA TYR A 52 -1.25 -5.98 12.35
C TYR A 52 -2.36 -6.36 11.36
N HIS A 53 -3.60 -6.03 11.68
CA HIS A 53 -4.73 -6.30 10.79
C HIS A 53 -4.91 -5.16 9.77
N ILE A 54 -4.24 -5.30 8.62
CA ILE A 54 -4.27 -4.33 7.51
C ILE A 54 -5.71 -3.97 7.06
N PRO A 55 -6.66 -4.92 6.92
CA PRO A 55 -8.03 -4.58 6.51
C PRO A 55 -8.72 -3.61 7.48
N ASP A 56 -8.51 -3.74 8.79
CA ASP A 56 -9.14 -2.82 9.77
C ASP A 56 -8.57 -1.41 9.66
N ALA A 57 -7.27 -1.30 9.36
CA ALA A 57 -6.63 0.00 9.17
C ALA A 57 -7.17 0.74 7.95
N ILE A 58 -7.35 -0.01 6.85
CA ILE A 58 -7.99 0.49 5.62
C ILE A 58 -9.44 0.88 5.91
N PHE A 59 -10.19 0.02 6.62
CA PHE A 59 -11.58 0.27 6.98
C PHE A 59 -11.74 1.52 7.82
N ALA A 60 -10.98 1.66 8.91
CA ALA A 60 -10.99 2.85 9.73
C ALA A 60 -10.59 4.10 8.91
N ALA A 61 -9.77 3.95 7.85
CA ALA A 61 -9.24 5.09 7.08
C ALA A 61 -10.30 5.58 6.13
N ALA A 62 -10.94 4.63 5.47
CA ALA A 62 -12.09 4.86 4.64
C ALA A 62 -13.24 5.48 5.45
N GLN A 63 -13.53 4.99 6.67
CA GLN A 63 -14.55 5.57 7.54
C GLN A 63 -14.24 7.03 7.91
N HIS A 64 -13.00 7.29 8.33
CA HIS A 64 -12.59 8.64 8.74
C HIS A 64 -12.62 9.65 7.59
N LEU A 65 -12.20 9.24 6.39
CA LEU A 65 -12.16 10.12 5.22
C LEU A 65 -13.55 10.36 4.60
N THR A 66 -14.42 9.35 4.61
CA THR A 66 -15.75 9.46 4.00
C THR A 66 -16.83 9.94 4.96
N GLY A 67 -16.59 9.88 6.27
CA GLY A 67 -17.61 10.06 7.31
C GLY A 67 -18.69 8.96 7.30
N SER A 68 -18.57 7.94 6.44
CA SER A 68 -19.53 6.86 6.31
C SER A 68 -19.24 5.75 7.32
N PRO A 69 -20.25 5.22 8.03
CA PRO A 69 -20.07 4.02 8.85
C PRO A 69 -19.85 2.76 8.00
N ARG A 70 -20.14 2.80 6.69
CA ARG A 70 -20.08 1.65 5.77
C ARG A 70 -19.32 2.01 4.48
N PRO A 71 -17.99 2.22 4.54
CA PRO A 71 -17.21 2.63 3.38
C PRO A 71 -16.77 1.43 2.52
N TYR A 72 -17.67 0.46 2.30
CA TYR A 72 -17.30 -0.86 1.76
C TYR A 72 -16.69 -0.79 0.37
N ASP A 73 -17.23 0.03 -0.53
CA ASP A 73 -16.71 0.17 -1.90
C ASP A 73 -15.27 0.69 -1.91
N LEU A 74 -14.98 1.66 -1.02
CA LEU A 74 -13.65 2.22 -0.87
C LEU A 74 -12.70 1.18 -0.26
N VAL A 75 -13.15 0.42 0.73
CA VAL A 75 -12.35 -0.66 1.36
C VAL A 75 -12.04 -1.78 0.36
N GLU A 76 -13.02 -2.17 -0.45
CA GLU A 76 -12.82 -3.17 -1.51
C GLU A 76 -11.81 -2.68 -2.55
N ALA A 77 -11.93 -1.43 -3.01
CA ALA A 77 -10.99 -0.82 -3.94
C ALA A 77 -9.55 -0.79 -3.36
N ASN A 78 -9.39 -0.37 -2.11
CA ASN A 78 -8.09 -0.35 -1.43
C ASN A 78 -7.50 -1.76 -1.26
N THR A 79 -8.33 -2.75 -0.93
CA THR A 79 -7.92 -4.14 -0.78
C THR A 79 -7.46 -4.71 -2.12
N LYS A 80 -8.16 -4.40 -3.22
CA LYS A 80 -7.76 -4.80 -4.57
C LYS A 80 -6.41 -4.19 -4.97
N ILE A 81 -6.19 -2.90 -4.68
CA ILE A 81 -4.92 -2.21 -4.98
C ILE A 81 -3.76 -2.80 -4.19
N MET A 82 -3.93 -2.93 -2.87
CA MET A 82 -2.89 -3.49 -2.01
C MET A 82 -2.61 -4.96 -2.36
N GLY A 83 -3.64 -5.74 -2.66
CA GLY A 83 -3.52 -7.14 -3.04
C GLY A 83 -2.79 -7.30 -4.37
N GLY A 84 -3.11 -6.46 -5.36
CA GLY A 84 -2.40 -6.42 -6.65
C GLY A 84 -0.92 -6.07 -6.47
N TYR A 85 -0.62 -5.01 -5.69
CA TYR A 85 0.75 -4.64 -5.37
C TYR A 85 1.54 -5.80 -4.75
N LEU A 86 1.00 -6.46 -3.72
CA LEU A 86 1.67 -7.57 -3.07
C LEU A 86 1.85 -8.78 -3.99
N HIS A 87 0.89 -9.03 -4.87
CA HIS A 87 0.96 -10.13 -5.83
C HIS A 87 2.06 -9.88 -6.88
N GLU A 88 2.20 -8.65 -7.38
CA GLU A 88 3.31 -8.26 -8.26
C GLU A 88 4.67 -8.41 -7.56
N GLN A 89 4.79 -8.03 -6.28
CA GLN A 89 6.02 -8.20 -5.50
C GLN A 89 6.35 -9.67 -5.21
N ALA A 90 5.34 -10.53 -5.04
CA ALA A 90 5.54 -11.97 -4.83
C ALA A 90 5.99 -12.70 -6.10
N GLY A 91 5.77 -12.10 -7.27
CA GLY A 91 6.19 -12.62 -8.56
C GLY A 91 5.23 -13.67 -9.15
N PRO A 92 5.48 -14.10 -10.40
CA PRO A 92 4.53 -14.87 -11.20
C PRO A 92 4.27 -16.31 -10.71
N ALA A 93 5.09 -16.82 -9.80
CA ALA A 93 4.92 -18.14 -9.20
C ALA A 93 4.03 -18.12 -7.94
N CYS A 94 3.53 -16.95 -7.53
CA CYS A 94 2.68 -16.82 -6.36
C CYS A 94 1.25 -17.29 -6.66
N GLU A 95 0.82 -18.37 -6.01
CA GLU A 95 -0.56 -18.89 -6.13
C GLU A 95 -1.55 -18.22 -5.16
N MET A 96 -1.05 -17.39 -4.23
CA MET A 96 -1.89 -16.72 -3.23
C MET A 96 -2.67 -15.57 -3.85
N THR A 97 -3.95 -15.49 -3.50
CA THR A 97 -4.79 -14.33 -3.83
C THR A 97 -4.31 -13.07 -3.14
N GLY A 98 -4.66 -11.90 -3.68
CA GLY A 98 -4.32 -10.61 -3.06
C GLY A 98 -4.81 -10.48 -1.61
N GLY A 99 -5.99 -11.04 -1.29
CA GLY A 99 -6.53 -11.06 0.08
C GLY A 99 -5.72 -11.94 1.03
N GLU A 100 -5.28 -13.11 0.58
CA GLU A 100 -4.41 -14.00 1.36
C GLU A 100 -3.03 -13.38 1.59
N LEU A 101 -2.48 -12.71 0.57
CA LEU A 101 -1.24 -11.97 0.70
C LEU A 101 -1.35 -10.84 1.71
N ILE A 102 -2.42 -10.03 1.67
CA ILE A 102 -2.68 -8.98 2.66
C ILE A 102 -2.73 -9.55 4.08
N ARG A 103 -3.48 -10.65 4.27
CA ARG A 103 -3.60 -11.29 5.59
C ARG A 103 -2.24 -11.82 6.07
N ARG A 104 -1.48 -12.49 5.19
CA ARG A 104 -0.15 -13.00 5.50
C ARG A 104 0.83 -11.87 5.82
N TYR A 105 0.81 -10.79 5.05
CA TYR A 105 1.63 -9.61 5.29
C TYR A 105 1.31 -8.99 6.65
N GLY A 106 0.03 -8.82 6.98
CA GLY A 106 -0.38 -8.30 8.29
C GLY A 106 0.11 -9.14 9.47
N LEU A 107 0.06 -10.47 9.33
CA LEU A 107 0.44 -11.39 10.41
C LEU A 107 1.95 -11.47 10.63
N PHE A 108 2.76 -11.37 9.58
CA PHE A 108 4.18 -11.73 9.65
C PHE A 108 5.15 -10.61 9.29
N ALA A 109 4.70 -9.56 8.59
CA ALA A 109 5.57 -8.46 8.24
C ALA A 109 5.70 -7.48 9.43
N PRO A 110 6.90 -6.91 9.64
CA PRO A 110 7.08 -5.80 10.56
C PRO A 110 6.22 -4.60 10.18
N THR A 111 5.75 -3.85 11.18
CA THR A 111 4.88 -2.68 11.01
C THR A 111 5.47 -1.64 10.03
N ASP A 112 6.80 -1.43 10.02
CA ASP A 112 7.45 -0.51 9.09
C ASP A 112 7.43 -1.01 7.64
N VAL A 113 7.52 -2.33 7.44
CA VAL A 113 7.41 -2.97 6.12
C VAL A 113 5.98 -2.86 5.60
N ILE A 114 4.98 -3.09 6.45
CA ILE A 114 3.56 -2.88 6.10
C ILE A 114 3.31 -1.42 5.71
N MET A 115 3.82 -0.47 6.49
CA MET A 115 3.71 0.96 6.20
C MET A 115 4.32 1.31 4.84
N LYS A 116 5.54 0.86 4.55
CA LYS A 116 6.20 1.08 3.25
C LYS A 116 5.40 0.49 2.09
N ALA A 117 4.86 -0.71 2.26
CA ALA A 117 4.05 -1.37 1.24
C ALA A 117 2.74 -0.60 0.95
N LEU A 118 2.06 -0.08 1.98
CA LEU A 118 0.87 0.77 1.80
C LEU A 118 1.19 2.07 1.04
N TYR A 119 2.30 2.73 1.35
CA TYR A 119 2.75 3.90 0.62
C TYR A 119 3.12 3.59 -0.83
N ALA A 120 3.82 2.48 -1.07
CA ALA A 120 4.21 2.05 -2.41
C ALA A 120 2.99 1.68 -3.27
N ALA A 121 2.03 0.92 -2.72
CA ALA A 121 0.77 0.62 -3.39
C ALA A 121 -0.03 1.90 -3.71
N ALA A 122 -0.06 2.87 -2.79
CA ALA A 122 -0.69 4.16 -3.03
C ALA A 122 -0.01 4.96 -4.16
N ALA A 123 1.33 4.96 -4.20
CA ALA A 123 2.10 5.65 -5.22
C ALA A 123 1.98 4.99 -6.59
N GLN A 124 1.94 3.65 -6.64
CA GLN A 124 1.73 2.91 -7.89
C GLN A 124 0.34 3.16 -8.49
N TYR A 125 -0.69 3.25 -7.66
CA TYR A 125 -2.06 3.47 -8.12
C TYR A 125 -2.38 4.94 -8.44
N GLY A 126 -1.94 5.87 -7.58
CA GLY A 126 -2.28 7.29 -7.69
C GLY A 126 -1.21 8.18 -8.30
N GLY A 127 -0.06 7.61 -8.69
CA GLY A 127 1.15 8.39 -8.95
C GLY A 127 1.80 8.92 -7.66
N CYS A 128 3.04 9.38 -7.78
CA CYS A 128 3.75 10.06 -6.72
C CYS A 128 3.14 11.46 -6.47
N ASP A 129 2.08 11.55 -5.68
CA ASP A 129 1.82 12.76 -4.90
C ASP A 129 2.76 12.73 -3.68
N PHE A 130 4.04 12.92 -3.94
CA PHE A 130 4.92 13.55 -2.96
C PHE A 130 4.79 15.05 -3.20
N GLY A 131 4.12 15.74 -2.28
CA GLY A 131 4.17 17.19 -2.24
C GLY A 131 3.63 17.74 -0.92
N PRO A 132 4.23 18.82 -0.42
CA PRO A 132 5.66 19.03 -0.15
C PRO A 132 6.12 18.39 1.18
#